data_AF-A0A8T4R998-F1
#
_entry.id   AF-A0A8T4R998-F1
#
_cell.length_a   1.000
_cell.length_b   1.000
_cell.length_c   1.000
_cell.angle_alpha   90.00
_cell.angle_beta   90.00
_cell.angle_gamma   90.00
#
_symmetry.space_group_name_H-M   'P 1'
#
loop_
_entity.id
_entity.type
_entity.pdbx_description
1 polymer ?
#
loop_
_entity_poly.entity_id
_entity_poly.type
_entity_poly.pdbx_seq_one_letter_code
_entity_poly.pdbx_strand_id
1 'polypeptide(L)'
;MKSFSRGKKFSLFIISLVLVLFLLSFVVLAEPPSLKNQQFYGKVTWKATQNTPLKVIVKSGTQTWESTILQAACNSQGNCEGSYGEDTSNILRVQPTSGTSLAFYIDTMSIKSEVYQPYKVTKVDLALPLPNTPASTTTTTTTTNTSTNTSTTTSTTPAASTTTTSRTTTPVTKPACEYKWDCTQWGVCTNGISTRSCSRIDTCDAQYAAGTVTLTVKAKPEELRTCQMPASLSTGQAPAPLSRGETCFDEVKNQDEEGVDCGGVCLDCPKNDMMMFIIAGVGILIVLGLVLGIYFWKREQVELPPETSQQLRAYFQSSLQEGKSKKDIVNHLVKDAGWKKSLVKKFMKENKF
;
A
#
# COMPACT_ATOMS: atom_id res chain seq x y z
N MET A 1 52.09 -45.81 -3.82
CA MET A 1 51.05 -45.62 -2.77
C MET A 1 51.03 -44.14 -2.35
N LYS A 2 49.86 -43.59 -1.99
CA LYS A 2 49.54 -42.17 -1.69
C LYS A 2 48.99 -41.33 -2.85
N SER A 3 47.74 -41.59 -3.22
CA SER A 3 46.90 -40.60 -3.92
C SER A 3 45.44 -40.90 -3.65
N PHE A 4 44.89 -40.45 -2.52
CA PHE A 4 43.44 -40.42 -2.29
C PHE A 4 43.10 -39.55 -1.07
N SER A 5 43.19 -38.21 -1.18
CA SER A 5 42.61 -37.30 -0.16
C SER A 5 42.50 -35.83 -0.60
N ARG A 6 42.03 -35.55 -1.84
CA ARG A 6 41.69 -34.16 -2.24
C ARG A 6 40.23 -33.94 -2.63
N GLY A 7 39.47 -35.00 -2.93
CA GLY A 7 38.06 -34.87 -3.33
C GLY A 7 37.08 -34.54 -2.19
N LYS A 8 37.33 -35.04 -0.96
CA LYS A 8 36.40 -34.84 0.16
C LYS A 8 36.32 -33.40 0.67
N LYS A 9 37.41 -32.64 0.60
CA LYS A 9 37.43 -31.24 1.06
C LYS A 9 36.66 -30.30 0.12
N PHE A 10 36.60 -30.60 -1.17
CA PHE A 10 35.86 -29.79 -2.14
C PHE A 10 34.34 -30.02 -2.02
N SER A 11 33.93 -31.26 -1.76
CA SER A 11 32.51 -31.60 -1.56
C SER A 11 31.91 -30.96 -0.30
N LEU A 12 32.66 -30.93 0.81
CA LEU A 12 32.21 -30.27 2.04
C LEU A 12 32.09 -28.75 1.89
N PHE A 13 32.95 -28.14 1.06
CA PHE A 13 32.89 -26.71 0.80
C PHE A 13 31.67 -26.31 -0.04
N ILE A 14 31.31 -27.13 -1.04
CA ILE A 14 30.11 -26.90 -1.87
C ILE A 14 28.83 -27.06 -1.04
N ILE A 15 28.75 -28.09 -0.19
CA ILE A 15 27.58 -28.31 0.67
C ILE A 15 27.42 -27.16 1.68
N SER A 16 28.53 -26.68 2.28
CA SER A 16 28.50 -25.52 3.18
C SER A 16 28.09 -24.23 2.45
N LEU A 17 28.59 -24.00 1.24
CA LEU A 17 28.20 -22.82 0.45
C LEU A 17 26.71 -22.87 0.05
N VAL A 18 26.20 -24.03 -0.31
CA VAL A 18 24.78 -24.22 -0.63
C VAL A 18 23.92 -24.06 0.63
N LEU A 19 24.35 -24.57 1.79
CA LEU A 19 23.64 -24.38 3.05
C LEU A 19 23.64 -22.92 3.50
N VAL A 20 24.75 -22.19 3.31
CA VAL A 20 24.86 -20.76 3.61
C VAL A 20 24.01 -19.93 2.63
N LEU A 21 23.97 -20.28 1.34
CA LEU A 21 23.09 -19.64 0.36
C LEU A 21 21.61 -19.95 0.64
N PHE A 22 21.29 -21.16 1.09
CA PHE A 22 19.94 -21.57 1.47
C PHE A 22 19.51 -20.85 2.76
N LEU A 23 20.39 -20.72 3.76
CA LEU A 23 20.14 -19.96 4.99
C LEU A 23 20.07 -18.44 4.73
N LEU A 24 20.84 -17.90 3.78
CA LEU A 24 20.71 -16.52 3.31
C LEU A 24 19.39 -16.28 2.57
N SER A 25 18.79 -17.33 1.97
CA SER A 25 17.44 -17.26 1.40
C SER A 25 16.34 -17.23 2.46
N PHE A 26 16.64 -17.61 3.71
CA PHE A 26 15.76 -17.46 4.87
C PHE A 26 15.99 -16.15 5.64
N VAL A 27 17.01 -15.36 5.28
CA VAL A 27 16.97 -13.92 5.58
C VAL A 27 16.00 -13.32 4.59
N VAL A 28 14.72 -13.54 4.87
CA VAL A 28 13.63 -12.71 4.40
C VAL A 28 13.97 -11.33 4.96
N LEU A 29 14.74 -10.53 4.19
CA LEU A 29 14.41 -9.12 4.10
C LEU A 29 12.91 -9.16 3.85
N ALA A 30 12.12 -8.74 4.83
CA ALA A 30 10.73 -8.43 4.57
C ALA A 30 10.78 -7.39 3.44
N GLU A 31 10.68 -7.87 2.20
CA GLU A 31 10.43 -7.01 1.07
C GLU A 31 9.17 -6.26 1.48
N PRO A 32 9.21 -4.92 1.63
CA PRO A 32 8.02 -4.17 1.99
C PRO A 32 6.94 -4.60 0.99
N PRO A 33 5.76 -5.03 1.47
CA PRO A 33 4.76 -5.71 0.66
C PRO A 33 4.55 -4.91 -0.62
N SER A 34 4.80 -5.53 -1.79
CA SER A 34 4.68 -4.92 -3.11
C SER A 34 3.47 -3.97 -3.18
N LEU A 35 3.76 -2.67 -3.07
CA LEU A 35 2.81 -1.58 -2.81
C LEU A 35 2.02 -1.18 -4.05
N LYS A 36 1.62 -2.14 -4.90
CA LYS A 36 0.82 -1.82 -6.09
C LYS A 36 -0.55 -1.21 -5.73
N ASN A 37 -0.91 -1.25 -4.45
CA ASN A 37 -2.26 -1.01 -3.96
C ASN A 37 -2.36 -0.22 -2.63
N GLN A 38 -1.28 -0.07 -1.87
CA GLN A 38 -1.28 0.73 -0.63
C GLN A 38 -0.90 2.17 -0.97
N GLN A 39 -1.68 3.16 -0.55
CA GLN A 39 -1.35 4.58 -0.76
C GLN A 39 -1.28 5.37 0.53
N PHE A 40 -2.14 5.08 1.50
CA PHE A 40 -2.12 5.71 2.80
C PHE A 40 -2.19 4.65 3.90
N TYR A 41 -1.36 4.82 4.91
CA TYR A 41 -1.34 3.98 6.12
C TYR A 41 -0.81 4.80 7.28
N GLY A 42 -1.02 4.35 8.50
CA GLY A 42 -0.44 5.01 9.67
C GLY A 42 -1.06 4.58 10.97
N LYS A 43 -0.76 5.35 12.01
CA LYS A 43 -1.28 5.13 13.36
C LYS A 43 -2.33 6.17 13.72
N VAL A 44 -3.33 5.76 14.48
CA VAL A 44 -4.31 6.62 15.14
C VAL A 44 -4.02 6.58 16.64
N THR A 45 -3.89 7.74 17.26
CA THR A 45 -3.67 7.87 18.71
C THR A 45 -4.84 8.59 19.38
N TRP A 46 -5.23 8.10 20.56
CA TRP A 46 -6.33 8.68 21.35
C TRP A 46 -6.16 8.41 22.84
N LYS A 47 -6.99 9.03 23.68
CA LYS A 47 -7.06 8.73 25.12
C LYS A 47 -8.12 7.67 25.40
N ALA A 48 -7.86 6.78 26.35
CA ALA A 48 -8.82 5.78 26.83
C ALA A 48 -10.12 6.39 27.39
N THR A 49 -10.10 7.68 27.76
CA THR A 49 -11.30 8.42 28.19
C THR A 49 -12.18 8.87 27.03
N GLN A 50 -11.71 8.75 25.78
CA GLN A 50 -12.47 9.04 24.56
C GLN A 50 -13.09 7.75 24.02
N ASN A 51 -14.13 7.88 23.20
CA ASN A 51 -14.68 6.75 22.46
C ASN A 51 -13.61 6.13 21.57
N THR A 52 -13.50 4.80 21.57
CA THR A 52 -12.57 4.08 20.72
C THR A 52 -12.91 4.34 19.26
N PRO A 53 -11.99 4.94 18.49
CA PRO A 53 -12.24 5.22 17.09
C PRO A 53 -12.28 3.92 16.29
N LEU A 54 -13.21 3.82 15.34
CA LEU A 54 -13.43 2.59 14.59
C LEU A 54 -12.80 2.64 13.20
N LYS A 55 -12.79 3.82 12.56
CA LYS A 55 -12.30 3.95 11.19
C LYS A 55 -11.62 5.28 10.88
N VAL A 56 -10.70 5.21 9.94
CA VAL A 56 -10.15 6.38 9.24
C VAL A 56 -10.90 6.53 7.93
N ILE A 57 -11.44 7.73 7.70
CA ILE A 57 -12.17 8.08 6.48
C ILE A 57 -11.40 9.16 5.73
N VAL A 58 -11.22 8.98 4.42
CA VAL A 58 -10.62 9.98 3.54
C VAL A 58 -11.67 10.46 2.57
N LYS A 59 -11.77 11.80 2.41
CA LYS A 59 -12.70 12.42 1.47
C LYS A 59 -11.99 13.29 0.45
N SER A 60 -12.51 13.26 -0.77
CA SER A 60 -12.13 14.15 -1.87
C SER A 60 -13.37 14.56 -2.65
N GLY A 61 -13.88 15.77 -2.39
CA GLY A 61 -15.17 16.20 -2.93
C GLY A 61 -16.30 15.29 -2.45
N THR A 62 -16.94 14.58 -3.38
CA THR A 62 -18.02 13.61 -3.10
C THR A 62 -17.52 12.18 -2.87
N GLN A 63 -16.26 11.89 -3.19
CA GLN A 63 -15.68 10.56 -3.02
C GLN A 63 -15.26 10.35 -1.57
N THR A 64 -15.54 9.15 -1.05
CA THR A 64 -15.22 8.74 0.31
C THR A 64 -14.61 7.35 0.29
N TRP A 65 -13.51 7.17 1.01
CA TRP A 65 -12.83 5.90 1.23
C TRP A 65 -12.62 5.69 2.73
N GLU A 66 -12.61 4.44 3.19
CA GLU A 66 -12.48 4.14 4.61
C GLU A 66 -11.53 2.95 4.84
N SER A 67 -10.94 2.92 6.03
CA SER A 67 -10.12 1.82 6.54
C SER A 67 -10.40 1.68 8.04
N THR A 68 -10.62 0.45 8.48
CA THR A 68 -10.86 0.12 9.89
C THR A 68 -9.59 0.38 10.70
N ILE A 69 -9.72 0.77 11.96
CA ILE A 69 -8.57 0.86 12.87
C ILE A 69 -8.39 -0.51 13.53
N LEU A 70 -7.27 -1.16 13.24
CA LEU A 70 -6.91 -2.46 13.78
C LEU A 70 -5.96 -2.30 14.98
N GLN A 71 -5.95 -3.33 15.83
CA GLN A 71 -5.01 -3.46 16.96
C GLN A 71 -4.98 -2.25 17.91
N ALA A 72 -6.13 -1.96 18.53
CA ALA A 72 -6.21 -0.96 19.58
C ALA A 72 -5.57 -1.49 20.88
N ALA A 73 -4.40 -0.96 21.26
CA ALA A 73 -3.79 -1.21 22.56
C ALA A 73 -3.62 0.10 23.33
N CYS A 74 -3.98 0.09 24.61
CA CYS A 74 -3.78 1.23 25.51
C CYS A 74 -2.65 0.94 26.48
N ASN A 75 -1.75 1.91 26.67
CA ASN A 75 -0.74 1.83 27.71
C ASN A 75 -1.33 2.15 29.10
N SER A 76 -0.54 1.96 30.16
CA SER A 76 -0.98 2.21 31.55
C SER A 76 -1.30 3.69 31.82
N GLN A 77 -0.82 4.62 30.99
CA GLN A 77 -1.14 6.04 31.04
C GLN A 77 -2.44 6.41 30.30
N GLY A 78 -3.18 5.41 29.79
CA GLY A 78 -4.42 5.61 29.04
C GLY A 78 -4.23 6.24 27.67
N ASN A 79 -3.03 6.17 27.08
CA ASN A 79 -2.80 6.49 25.68
C ASN A 79 -3.02 5.23 24.86
N CYS A 80 -3.97 5.29 23.94
CA CYS A 80 -4.31 4.21 23.05
C CYS A 80 -3.77 4.49 21.65
N GLU A 81 -3.38 3.42 20.98
CA GLU A 81 -2.88 3.45 19.61
C GLU A 81 -3.49 2.28 18.82
N GLY A 82 -3.79 2.53 17.54
CA GLY A 82 -4.23 1.53 16.58
C GLY A 82 -3.67 1.86 15.19
N SER A 83 -3.59 0.87 14.31
CA SER A 83 -3.07 1.04 12.94
C SER A 83 -4.19 0.96 11.91
N TYR A 84 -4.00 1.61 10.77
CA TYR A 84 -4.91 1.54 9.63
C TYR A 84 -4.11 1.49 8.33
N GLY A 85 -4.68 0.90 7.28
CA GLY A 85 -4.02 0.81 5.96
C GLY A 85 -2.82 -0.14 5.86
N GLU A 86 -2.37 -0.75 6.98
CA GLU A 86 -1.18 -1.62 7.01
C GLU A 86 -1.47 -3.07 6.59
N ASP A 87 -2.65 -3.60 6.91
CA ASP A 87 -3.04 -4.98 6.56
C ASP A 87 -3.51 -5.05 5.10
N THR A 88 -3.16 -6.15 4.42
CA THR A 88 -3.65 -6.51 3.09
C THR A 88 -5.18 -6.57 2.95
N SER A 89 -5.88 -6.90 4.04
CA SER A 89 -7.35 -6.94 4.14
C SER A 89 -7.97 -5.58 4.45
N ASN A 90 -7.18 -4.60 4.89
CA ASN A 90 -7.64 -3.31 5.37
C ASN A 90 -6.81 -2.16 4.75
N ILE A 91 -6.76 -2.13 3.43
CA ILE A 91 -6.00 -1.14 2.68
C ILE A 91 -6.85 0.10 2.42
N LEU A 92 -6.33 1.28 2.78
CA LEU A 92 -6.93 2.56 2.40
C LEU A 92 -6.49 2.95 0.98
N ARG A 93 -7.32 2.58 0.00
CA ARG A 93 -7.11 2.87 -1.43
C ARG A 93 -7.86 4.13 -1.82
N VAL A 94 -7.14 5.15 -2.27
CA VAL A 94 -7.75 6.34 -2.85
C VAL A 94 -7.34 6.45 -4.33
N GLN A 95 -8.17 7.03 -5.18
CA GLN A 95 -7.81 7.23 -6.59
C GLN A 95 -8.31 8.58 -7.13
N PRO A 96 -8.04 9.72 -6.44
CA PRO A 96 -8.38 11.03 -7.00
C PRO A 96 -7.36 11.44 -8.06
N THR A 97 -7.54 12.63 -8.65
CA THR A 97 -6.57 13.21 -9.58
C THR A 97 -5.31 13.68 -8.83
N SER A 98 -4.13 13.53 -9.42
CA SER A 98 -2.86 14.04 -8.83
C SER A 98 -2.99 15.50 -8.40
N GLY A 99 -2.48 15.84 -7.21
CA GLY A 99 -2.57 17.20 -6.67
C GLY A 99 -3.88 17.52 -5.94
N THR A 100 -4.84 16.59 -5.90
CA THR A 100 -6.09 16.80 -5.17
C THR A 100 -5.86 16.77 -3.66
N SER A 101 -6.46 17.72 -2.93
CA SER A 101 -6.45 17.74 -1.47
C SER A 101 -7.39 16.67 -0.91
N LEU A 102 -6.87 15.85 -0.01
CA LEU A 102 -7.55 14.76 0.69
C LEU A 102 -7.76 15.18 2.14
N ALA A 103 -9.01 15.17 2.61
CA ALA A 103 -9.33 15.42 4.02
C ALA A 103 -9.44 14.09 4.77
N PHE A 104 -8.70 13.95 5.86
CA PHE A 104 -8.67 12.79 6.74
C PHE A 104 -9.57 13.02 7.95
N TYR A 105 -10.39 12.02 8.23
CA TYR A 105 -11.31 11.98 9.35
C TYR A 105 -11.03 10.74 10.19
N ILE A 106 -11.18 10.87 11.51
CA ILE A 106 -11.35 9.73 12.40
C ILE A 106 -12.84 9.68 12.75
N ASP A 107 -13.50 8.61 12.34
CA ASP A 107 -14.96 8.49 12.31
C ASP A 107 -15.62 9.70 11.63
N THR A 108 -16.20 10.63 12.38
CA THR A 108 -16.85 11.83 11.85
C THR A 108 -16.03 13.11 12.01
N MET A 109 -14.88 13.06 12.70
CA MET A 109 -14.10 14.24 13.05
C MET A 109 -12.95 14.48 12.06
N SER A 110 -12.91 15.67 11.47
CA SER A 110 -11.82 16.10 10.58
C SER A 110 -10.54 16.31 11.37
N ILE A 111 -9.43 15.71 10.93
CA ILE A 111 -8.14 15.78 11.62
C ILE A 111 -7.12 16.60 10.85
N LYS A 112 -6.88 16.25 9.58
CA LYS A 112 -5.85 16.88 8.74
C LYS A 112 -6.17 16.72 7.27
N SER A 113 -5.44 17.43 6.41
CA SER A 113 -5.50 17.26 4.97
C SER A 113 -4.12 17.00 4.38
N GLU A 114 -4.06 16.20 3.31
CA GLU A 114 -2.83 15.90 2.57
C GLU A 114 -3.06 16.03 1.06
N VAL A 115 -2.02 16.30 0.29
CA VAL A 115 -2.11 16.35 -1.18
C VAL A 115 -1.82 14.99 -1.77
N TYR A 116 -2.73 14.48 -2.59
CA TYR A 116 -2.57 13.20 -3.26
C TYR A 116 -1.42 13.21 -4.28
N GLN A 117 -0.51 12.23 -4.16
CA GLN A 117 0.55 11.96 -5.14
C GLN A 117 0.40 10.54 -5.68
N PRO A 118 0.20 10.36 -7.00
CA PRO A 118 0.04 9.04 -7.59
C PRO A 118 1.31 8.20 -7.42
N TYR A 119 1.14 6.90 -7.23
CA TYR A 119 2.22 5.92 -7.06
C TYR A 119 3.15 6.13 -5.86
N LYS A 120 2.78 7.03 -4.94
CA LYS A 120 3.50 7.26 -3.69
C LYS A 120 2.69 6.74 -2.52
N VAL A 121 3.33 5.91 -1.71
CA VAL A 121 2.78 5.50 -0.43
C VAL A 121 3.16 6.52 0.62
N THR A 122 2.17 7.04 1.34
CA THR A 122 2.33 8.12 2.31
C THR A 122 1.89 7.62 3.68
N LYS A 123 2.80 7.66 4.65
CA LYS A 123 2.45 7.43 6.04
C LYS A 123 1.78 8.67 6.63
N VAL A 124 0.58 8.52 7.19
CA VAL A 124 -0.22 9.61 7.75
C VAL A 124 -0.64 9.23 9.17
N ASP A 125 0.12 9.67 10.16
CA ASP A 125 -0.26 9.47 11.56
C ASP A 125 -1.33 10.52 11.97
N LEU A 126 -2.33 10.07 12.71
CA LEU A 126 -3.50 10.84 13.14
C LEU A 126 -3.63 10.81 14.67
N ALA A 127 -4.14 11.88 15.25
CA ALA A 127 -4.37 11.98 16.70
C ALA A 127 -5.73 12.63 16.96
N LEU A 128 -6.54 12.02 17.83
CA LEU A 128 -7.76 12.65 18.32
C LEU A 128 -7.38 13.82 19.25
N PRO A 129 -7.86 15.06 19.00
CA PRO A 129 -7.64 16.19 19.90
C PRO A 129 -8.20 15.88 21.30
N LEU A 130 -7.51 16.37 22.32
CA LEU A 130 -7.98 16.24 23.70
C LEU A 130 -9.19 17.16 23.93
N PRO A 131 -10.23 16.72 24.67
CA PRO A 131 -11.48 17.46 24.84
C PRO A 131 -11.32 18.87 25.42
N ASN A 132 -10.19 19.17 26.07
CA ASN A 132 -9.96 20.42 26.79
C ASN A 132 -8.86 21.29 26.19
N THR A 133 -8.33 20.95 25.01
CA THR A 133 -7.36 21.79 24.33
C THR A 133 -8.10 22.75 23.40
N PRO A 134 -8.03 24.08 23.62
CA PRO A 134 -8.60 25.06 22.70
C PRO A 134 -8.13 24.75 21.28
N ALA A 135 -9.05 24.69 20.32
CA ALA A 135 -8.76 24.37 18.93
C ALA A 135 -7.65 25.30 18.40
N SER A 136 -6.42 24.78 18.37
CA SER A 136 -5.27 25.51 17.87
C SER A 136 -5.25 25.28 16.37
N THR A 137 -5.61 26.31 15.61
CA THR A 137 -5.53 26.34 14.15
C THR A 137 -4.08 26.02 13.74
N THR A 138 -3.82 24.75 13.44
CA THR A 138 -2.51 24.29 13.04
C THR A 138 -2.35 24.62 11.56
N THR A 139 -1.78 25.78 11.29
CA THR A 139 -1.32 26.17 9.95
C THR A 139 -0.18 25.24 9.56
N THR A 140 -0.43 24.32 8.62
CA THR A 140 0.58 23.43 8.06
C THR A 140 1.62 24.26 7.30
N THR A 141 2.78 24.49 7.92
CA THR A 141 3.93 25.10 7.24
C THR A 141 4.54 24.08 6.28
N THR A 142 4.12 24.11 5.02
CA THR A 142 4.74 23.34 3.94
C THR A 142 6.15 23.88 3.69
N THR A 143 7.18 23.20 4.19
CA THR A 143 8.58 23.47 3.84
C THR A 143 8.82 23.06 2.39
N THR A 144 8.63 24.00 1.46
CA THR A 144 8.93 23.82 0.04
C THR A 144 10.35 24.32 -0.20
N ASN A 145 11.31 23.39 -0.35
CA ASN A 145 12.62 23.71 -0.91
C ASN A 145 12.47 23.88 -2.43
N THR A 146 12.26 25.11 -2.89
CA THR A 146 12.31 25.46 -4.32
C THR A 146 13.42 26.48 -4.57
N SER A 147 14.39 26.07 -5.36
CA SER A 147 15.49 26.86 -5.87
C SER A 147 14.99 28.05 -6.71
N THR A 148 15.46 29.24 -6.34
CA THR A 148 15.18 30.53 -6.94
C THR A 148 15.73 30.62 -8.37
N ASN A 149 14.87 30.89 -9.35
CA ASN A 149 15.26 31.57 -10.59
C ASN A 149 14.33 32.77 -10.80
N THR A 150 14.91 33.93 -10.54
CA THR A 150 14.32 35.26 -10.70
C THR A 150 14.14 35.57 -12.18
N SER A 151 12.94 35.94 -12.60
CA SER A 151 12.71 36.66 -13.86
C SER A 151 11.64 37.70 -13.65
N THR A 152 12.13 38.93 -13.57
CA THR A 152 11.43 40.20 -13.43
C THR A 152 10.61 40.47 -14.70
N THR A 153 9.33 40.79 -14.57
CA THR A 153 8.60 41.45 -15.67
C THR A 153 7.68 42.53 -15.12
N THR A 154 8.12 43.75 -15.38
CA THR A 154 7.47 45.03 -15.13
C THR A 154 6.23 45.14 -16.02
N SER A 155 5.05 45.40 -15.45
CA SER A 155 3.88 45.82 -16.23
C SER A 155 3.34 47.15 -15.71
N THR A 156 3.40 48.12 -16.61
CA THR A 156 3.07 49.53 -16.50
C THR A 156 1.56 49.79 -16.46
N THR A 157 1.19 50.69 -15.54
CA THR A 157 -0.09 51.38 -15.41
C THR A 157 -0.34 52.32 -16.60
N PRO A 158 -1.62 52.59 -16.95
CA PRO A 158 -2.00 53.95 -17.32
C PRO A 158 -3.12 54.50 -16.44
N ALA A 159 -2.90 55.73 -15.99
CA ALA A 159 -3.84 56.57 -15.27
C ALA A 159 -4.97 57.06 -16.20
N ALA A 160 -6.19 57.16 -15.67
CA ALA A 160 -7.24 57.99 -16.25
C ALA A 160 -8.28 58.48 -15.22
N SER A 161 -8.29 59.81 -15.07
CA SER A 161 -9.39 60.73 -14.78
C SER A 161 -10.42 60.44 -13.67
N THR A 162 -10.25 61.24 -12.62
CA THR A 162 -11.19 61.67 -11.60
C THR A 162 -12.40 62.41 -12.20
N THR A 163 -13.62 62.01 -11.84
CA THR A 163 -14.81 62.88 -11.94
C THR A 163 -15.62 62.73 -10.65
N THR A 164 -15.43 63.69 -9.75
CA THR A 164 -16.08 63.79 -8.45
C THR A 164 -17.51 64.30 -8.63
N THR A 165 -18.50 63.40 -8.56
CA THR A 165 -19.92 63.77 -8.45
C THR A 165 -20.37 63.48 -7.02
N SER A 166 -20.45 64.54 -6.22
CA SER A 166 -20.96 64.52 -4.85
C SER A 166 -22.48 64.29 -4.87
N ARG A 167 -22.89 63.02 -4.74
CA ARG A 167 -24.30 62.64 -4.59
C ARG A 167 -24.55 62.26 -3.14
N THR A 168 -25.43 63.01 -2.49
CA THR A 168 -25.97 62.74 -1.15
C THR A 168 -26.57 61.33 -1.14
N THR A 169 -25.91 60.39 -0.46
CA THR A 169 -26.31 58.99 -0.39
C THR A 169 -27.14 58.76 0.87
N THR A 170 -28.44 58.53 0.68
CA THR A 170 -29.26 57.81 1.66
C THR A 170 -28.60 56.45 1.95
N PRO A 171 -28.51 56.00 3.21
CA PRO A 171 -27.85 54.74 3.58
C PRO A 171 -28.60 53.55 2.94
N VAL A 172 -28.05 53.03 1.84
CA VAL A 172 -28.56 51.84 1.18
C VAL A 172 -28.27 50.65 2.08
N THR A 173 -29.30 50.15 2.75
CA THR A 173 -29.21 48.97 3.61
C THR A 173 -28.99 47.75 2.72
N LYS A 174 -27.84 47.11 2.83
CA LYS A 174 -27.52 45.89 2.07
C LYS A 174 -28.52 44.78 2.45
N PRO A 175 -29.02 44.01 1.47
CA PRO A 175 -29.92 42.89 1.76
C PRO A 175 -29.21 41.84 2.63
N ALA A 176 -29.95 41.23 3.54
CA ALA A 176 -29.43 40.16 4.40
C ALA A 176 -29.40 38.81 3.63
N CYS A 177 -28.32 38.05 3.82
CA CYS A 177 -28.20 36.67 3.33
C CYS A 177 -28.16 35.71 4.53
N GLU A 178 -29.12 34.79 4.57
CA GLU A 178 -29.24 33.77 5.62
C GLU A 178 -28.71 32.42 5.11
N TYR A 179 -27.91 31.73 5.94
CA TYR A 179 -27.43 30.39 5.60
C TYR A 179 -28.59 29.40 5.43
N LYS A 180 -28.60 28.71 4.28
CA LYS A 180 -29.58 27.68 3.93
C LYS A 180 -28.92 26.31 3.95
N TRP A 181 -29.51 25.43 4.74
CA TRP A 181 -29.07 24.05 4.89
C TRP A 181 -30.06 23.12 4.21
N ASP A 182 -29.55 22.24 3.35
CA ASP A 182 -30.28 21.11 2.80
C ASP A 182 -29.86 19.85 3.56
N CYS A 183 -30.84 19.20 4.20
CA CYS A 183 -30.59 18.05 5.05
C CYS A 183 -31.32 16.83 4.50
N THR A 184 -30.65 15.68 4.50
CA THR A 184 -31.29 14.41 4.19
C THR A 184 -32.36 14.06 5.23
N GLN A 185 -33.25 13.12 4.87
CA GLN A 185 -34.10 12.46 5.85
C GLN A 185 -33.23 11.78 6.92
N TRP A 186 -33.79 11.66 8.12
CA TRP A 186 -33.17 10.89 9.20
C TRP A 186 -33.09 9.41 8.81
N GLY A 187 -31.93 8.80 9.02
CA GLY A 187 -31.71 7.37 8.81
C GLY A 187 -32.47 6.50 9.81
N VAL A 188 -32.43 5.18 9.59
CA VAL A 188 -32.99 4.21 10.53
C VAL A 188 -32.40 4.36 11.93
N CYS A 189 -33.21 4.08 12.95
CA CYS A 189 -32.77 4.12 14.34
C CYS A 189 -31.96 2.85 14.64
N THR A 190 -30.66 2.99 14.89
CA THR A 190 -29.78 1.87 15.26
C THR A 190 -29.18 2.19 16.62
N ASN A 191 -29.35 1.29 17.60
CA ASN A 191 -28.88 1.49 18.98
C ASN A 191 -29.36 2.80 19.62
N GLY A 192 -30.59 3.20 19.32
CA GLY A 192 -31.19 4.44 19.85
C GLY A 192 -30.66 5.72 19.23
N ILE A 193 -29.86 5.66 18.16
CA ILE A 193 -29.32 6.83 17.45
C ILE A 193 -29.75 6.80 15.98
N SER A 194 -30.15 7.95 15.47
CA SER A 194 -30.42 8.18 14.05
C SER A 194 -29.55 9.34 13.57
N THR A 195 -29.03 9.21 12.34
CA THR A 195 -28.14 10.20 11.72
C THR A 195 -28.74 10.78 10.45
N ARG A 196 -28.33 12.00 10.09
CA ARG A 196 -28.59 12.63 8.79
C ARG A 196 -27.39 13.46 8.35
N SER A 197 -27.38 13.92 7.11
CA SER A 197 -26.33 14.83 6.62
C SER A 197 -26.94 16.14 6.14
N CYS A 198 -26.31 17.26 6.49
CA CYS A 198 -26.73 18.62 6.15
C CYS A 198 -25.61 19.36 5.41
N SER A 199 -25.88 19.80 4.19
CA SER A 199 -24.98 20.61 3.35
C SER A 199 -25.50 22.04 3.22
N ARG A 200 -24.60 23.00 3.00
CA ARG A 200 -25.00 24.38 2.65
C ARG A 200 -25.33 24.45 1.17
N ILE A 201 -26.46 25.09 0.85
CA ILE A 201 -26.93 25.31 -0.52
C ILE A 201 -26.99 26.79 -0.92
N ASP A 202 -26.65 27.70 0.00
CA ASP A 202 -26.58 29.13 -0.27
C ASP A 202 -25.22 29.56 -0.85
N THR A 203 -25.17 30.79 -1.39
CA THR A 203 -23.96 31.46 -1.87
C THR A 203 -23.57 32.66 -1.00
N CYS A 204 -24.02 32.69 0.27
CA CYS A 204 -23.87 33.87 1.13
C CYS A 204 -22.41 34.26 1.37
N ASP A 205 -21.49 33.29 1.42
CA ASP A 205 -20.06 33.58 1.65
C ASP A 205 -19.46 34.37 0.47
N ALA A 206 -19.81 33.99 -0.76
CA ALA A 206 -19.35 34.68 -1.97
C ALA A 206 -19.97 36.09 -2.07
N GLN A 207 -21.25 36.23 -1.74
CA GLN A 207 -21.94 37.53 -1.77
C GLN A 207 -21.44 38.48 -0.67
N TYR A 208 -21.14 37.94 0.52
CA TYR A 208 -20.56 38.70 1.63
C TYR A 208 -19.14 39.16 1.30
N ALA A 209 -18.31 38.27 0.71
CA ALA A 209 -16.98 38.62 0.23
C ALA A 209 -17.01 39.70 -0.87
N ALA A 210 -18.03 39.68 -1.74
CA ALA A 210 -18.27 40.74 -2.73
C ALA A 210 -18.82 42.05 -2.12
N GLY A 211 -19.09 42.08 -0.81
CA GLY A 211 -19.66 43.24 -0.11
C GLY A 211 -21.10 43.55 -0.52
N THR A 212 -21.83 42.59 -1.12
CA THR A 212 -23.19 42.80 -1.65
C THR A 212 -24.29 42.55 -0.63
N VAL A 213 -24.03 41.77 0.42
CA VAL A 213 -25.01 41.37 1.44
C VAL A 213 -24.45 41.52 2.85
N THR A 214 -25.33 41.58 3.85
CA THR A 214 -25.00 41.38 5.27
C THR A 214 -25.27 39.93 5.67
N LEU A 215 -24.36 39.32 6.43
CA LEU A 215 -24.41 37.90 6.77
C LEU A 215 -25.29 37.65 8.01
N THR A 216 -26.26 36.75 7.91
CA THR A 216 -27.02 36.22 9.05
C THR A 216 -26.65 34.74 9.23
N VAL A 217 -25.83 34.46 10.23
CA VAL A 217 -25.32 33.09 10.47
C VAL A 217 -26.39 32.28 11.19
N LYS A 218 -26.95 31.29 10.48
CA LYS A 218 -27.79 30.24 11.07
C LYS A 218 -26.94 29.04 11.43
N ALA A 219 -27.04 28.57 12.67
CA ALA A 219 -26.31 27.39 13.13
C ALA A 219 -26.62 26.17 12.24
N LYS A 220 -25.60 25.33 12.02
CA LYS A 220 -25.76 24.07 11.30
C LYS A 220 -26.77 23.18 12.04
N PRO A 221 -27.80 22.63 11.36
CA PRO A 221 -28.73 21.71 11.99
C PRO A 221 -28.04 20.46 12.53
N GLU A 222 -28.60 19.86 13.58
CA GLU A 222 -28.08 18.63 14.17
C GLU A 222 -28.11 17.47 13.16
N GLU A 223 -27.03 16.70 13.13
CA GLU A 223 -26.86 15.51 12.28
C GLU A 223 -26.96 14.20 13.06
N LEU A 224 -27.07 14.28 14.39
CA LEU A 224 -27.32 13.15 15.30
C LEU A 224 -28.54 13.46 16.15
N ARG A 225 -29.43 12.48 16.33
CA ARG A 225 -30.49 12.54 17.35
C ARG A 225 -30.68 11.18 18.02
N THR A 226 -31.12 11.20 19.26
CA THR A 226 -31.67 10.01 19.92
C THR A 226 -33.04 9.68 19.34
N CYS A 227 -33.30 8.40 19.16
CA CYS A 227 -34.56 7.88 18.68
C CYS A 227 -35.00 6.73 19.60
N GLN A 228 -36.31 6.65 19.84
CA GLN A 228 -36.88 5.50 20.52
C GLN A 228 -37.07 4.40 19.48
N MET A 229 -36.42 3.26 19.69
CA MET A 229 -36.75 2.06 18.92
C MET A 229 -38.22 1.72 19.17
N PRO A 230 -39.03 1.45 18.14
CA PRO A 230 -40.39 1.01 18.36
C PRO A 230 -40.33 -0.24 19.24
N ALA A 231 -40.95 -0.19 20.41
CA ALA A 231 -41.10 -1.34 21.27
C ALA A 231 -41.85 -2.40 20.44
N SER A 232 -41.11 -3.39 19.95
CA SER A 232 -41.69 -4.47 19.16
C SER A 232 -42.79 -5.12 19.99
N LEU A 233 -43.94 -5.31 19.33
CA LEU A 233 -45.12 -5.97 19.85
C LEU A 233 -44.74 -7.23 20.64
N SER A 234 -44.76 -7.11 21.96
CA SER A 234 -44.82 -8.23 22.89
C SER A 234 -46.26 -8.76 22.86
N THR A 235 -46.61 -9.47 21.80
CA THR A 235 -47.78 -10.36 21.81
C THR A 235 -47.37 -11.65 22.49
N GLY A 236 -47.74 -11.77 23.77
CA GLY A 236 -47.53 -12.95 24.60
C GLY A 236 -48.32 -14.16 24.12
N GLN A 237 -47.69 -14.95 23.24
CA GLN A 237 -48.15 -16.29 22.90
C GLN A 237 -47.10 -17.29 23.38
N ALA A 238 -47.55 -18.22 24.22
CA ALA A 238 -46.73 -19.20 24.93
C ALA A 238 -45.88 -20.07 23.97
N PRO A 239 -44.66 -20.47 24.39
CA PRO A 239 -43.64 -21.00 23.51
C PRO A 239 -43.89 -22.45 23.09
N ALA A 240 -43.88 -22.68 21.77
CA ALA A 240 -43.44 -23.95 21.20
C ALA A 240 -41.96 -24.19 21.61
N PRO A 241 -41.50 -25.45 21.77
CA PRO A 241 -40.16 -25.76 22.24
C PRO A 241 -39.12 -25.03 21.37
N LEU A 242 -38.37 -24.17 22.05
CA LEU A 242 -37.39 -23.26 21.47
C LEU A 242 -36.34 -24.08 20.72
N SER A 243 -36.43 -24.06 19.39
CA SER A 243 -35.26 -24.13 18.53
C SER A 243 -34.35 -23.00 18.99
N ARG A 244 -33.29 -23.38 19.70
CA ARG A 244 -32.21 -22.51 20.13
C ARG A 244 -31.61 -21.96 18.84
N GLY A 245 -31.96 -20.72 18.50
CA GLY A 245 -31.55 -20.08 17.25
C GLY A 245 -30.06 -20.29 17.03
N GLU A 246 -29.74 -20.95 15.94
CA GLU A 246 -28.37 -21.31 15.58
C GLU A 246 -27.61 -20.01 15.33
N THR A 247 -26.59 -19.78 16.13
CA THR A 247 -25.75 -18.60 16.03
C THR A 247 -24.60 -18.93 15.10
N CYS A 248 -24.70 -18.47 13.86
CA CYS A 248 -23.69 -18.65 12.80
C CYS A 248 -22.67 -17.51 12.72
N PHE A 249 -22.63 -16.59 13.70
CA PHE A 249 -21.76 -15.40 13.70
C PHE A 249 -21.35 -15.04 15.13
N ASP A 250 -21.13 -16.04 15.98
CA ASP A 250 -20.78 -15.86 17.40
C ASP A 250 -19.32 -16.22 17.73
N GLU A 251 -18.51 -16.48 16.72
CA GLU A 251 -17.10 -16.90 16.84
C GLU A 251 -16.92 -18.24 17.57
N VAL A 252 -17.97 -19.05 17.71
CA VAL A 252 -17.93 -20.34 18.39
C VAL A 252 -18.42 -21.43 17.44
N LYS A 253 -17.60 -22.47 17.24
CA LYS A 253 -18.03 -23.65 16.49
C LYS A 253 -19.13 -24.39 17.23
N ASN A 254 -20.37 -24.31 16.76
CA ASN A 254 -21.52 -24.92 17.39
C ASN A 254 -22.32 -25.81 16.42
N GLN A 255 -23.18 -26.67 16.97
CA GLN A 255 -24.12 -27.53 16.25
C GLN A 255 -23.47 -28.44 15.19
N ASP A 256 -23.88 -28.33 13.92
CA ASP A 256 -23.39 -29.12 12.79
C ASP A 256 -22.44 -28.34 11.87
N GLU A 257 -21.86 -27.24 12.38
CA GLU A 257 -20.86 -26.46 11.65
C GLU A 257 -19.61 -27.27 11.25
N GLU A 258 -19.06 -26.98 10.06
CA GLU A 258 -17.81 -27.55 9.57
C GLU A 258 -16.60 -26.76 10.10
N GLY A 259 -16.74 -25.44 10.27
CA GLY A 259 -15.75 -24.49 10.81
C GLY A 259 -16.41 -23.48 11.75
N VAL A 260 -15.66 -22.54 12.33
CA VAL A 260 -16.27 -21.49 13.18
C VAL A 260 -17.15 -20.61 12.30
N ASP A 261 -18.43 -20.47 12.66
CA ASP A 261 -19.41 -19.63 11.95
C ASP A 261 -19.68 -20.09 10.49
N CYS A 262 -19.42 -21.38 10.17
CA CYS A 262 -19.65 -21.91 8.82
C CYS A 262 -19.86 -23.44 8.75
N GLY A 263 -20.61 -23.89 7.74
CA GLY A 263 -20.99 -25.29 7.49
C GLY A 263 -22.25 -25.72 8.24
N GLY A 264 -22.79 -26.89 7.87
CA GLY A 264 -24.04 -27.41 8.47
C GLY A 264 -25.25 -26.56 8.11
N VAL A 265 -25.96 -26.08 9.13
CA VAL A 265 -27.05 -25.10 9.03
C VAL A 265 -26.58 -23.67 8.66
N CYS A 266 -25.29 -23.37 8.86
CA CYS A 266 -24.69 -22.08 8.54
C CYS A 266 -24.21 -22.01 7.07
N LEU A 267 -23.70 -20.86 6.64
CA LEU A 267 -23.14 -20.71 5.29
C LEU A 267 -21.99 -21.70 5.08
N ASP A 268 -21.89 -22.32 3.90
CA ASP A 268 -20.79 -23.23 3.56
C ASP A 268 -19.43 -22.61 3.90
N CYS A 269 -18.56 -23.38 4.57
CA CYS A 269 -17.22 -22.91 4.87
C CYS A 269 -16.47 -22.58 3.58
N PRO A 270 -15.70 -21.47 3.55
CA PRO A 270 -14.79 -21.20 2.45
C PRO A 270 -13.82 -22.38 2.36
N LYS A 271 -14.05 -23.24 1.38
CA LYS A 271 -13.14 -24.33 1.06
C LYS A 271 -11.85 -23.64 0.68
N ASN A 272 -10.78 -23.93 1.43
CA ASN A 272 -9.45 -23.39 1.17
C ASN A 272 -8.90 -23.98 -0.14
N ASP A 273 -9.48 -23.57 -1.27
CA ASP A 273 -9.01 -23.82 -2.64
C ASP A 273 -7.60 -23.25 -2.86
N MET A 274 -7.13 -22.43 -1.93
CA MET A 274 -5.75 -22.00 -1.82
C MET A 274 -4.75 -23.17 -1.85
N MET A 275 -5.10 -24.36 -1.34
CA MET A 275 -4.22 -25.53 -1.42
C MET A 275 -3.99 -26.03 -2.85
N MET A 276 -5.00 -25.93 -3.73
CA MET A 276 -4.86 -26.29 -5.15
C MET A 276 -3.94 -25.32 -5.90
N PHE A 277 -4.01 -24.02 -5.58
CA PHE A 277 -3.11 -23.03 -6.18
C PHE A 277 -1.65 -23.21 -5.74
N ILE A 278 -1.41 -23.63 -4.49
CA ILE A 278 -0.05 -23.94 -4.00
C ILE A 278 0.54 -25.13 -4.76
N ILE A 279 -0.22 -26.22 -4.92
CA ILE A 279 0.24 -27.41 -5.66
C ILE A 279 0.53 -27.06 -7.12
N ALA A 280 -0.37 -26.31 -7.78
CA ALA A 280 -0.16 -25.84 -9.15
C ALA A 280 1.07 -24.92 -9.27
N GLY A 281 1.25 -24.00 -8.32
CA GLY A 281 2.40 -23.09 -8.28
C GLY A 281 3.74 -23.82 -8.13
N VAL A 282 3.83 -24.79 -7.22
CA VAL A 282 5.02 -25.62 -7.03
C VAL A 282 5.32 -26.45 -8.29
N GLY A 283 4.28 -27.02 -8.93
CA GLY A 283 4.42 -27.76 -10.18
C GLY A 283 5.05 -26.92 -11.30
N ILE A 284 4.59 -25.68 -11.47
CA ILE A 284 5.13 -24.75 -12.48
C ILE A 284 6.60 -24.42 -12.19
N LEU A 285 6.96 -24.17 -10.93
CA LEU A 285 8.35 -23.86 -10.55
C LEU A 285 9.31 -25.02 -10.82
N ILE A 286 8.88 -26.26 -10.56
CA ILE A 286 9.68 -27.46 -10.87
C ILE A 286 9.93 -27.57 -12.38
N VAL A 287 8.89 -27.40 -13.20
CA VAL A 287 9.01 -27.46 -14.66
C VAL A 287 9.93 -26.35 -15.17
N LEU A 288 9.78 -25.11 -14.69
CA LEU A 288 10.67 -24.01 -15.05
C LEU A 288 12.12 -24.28 -14.63
N GLY A 289 12.33 -24.83 -13.44
CA GLY A 289 13.66 -25.23 -12.96
C GLY A 289 14.31 -26.30 -13.84
N LEU A 290 13.56 -27.30 -14.30
CA LEU A 290 14.05 -28.32 -15.22
C LEU A 290 14.38 -27.74 -16.60
N VAL A 291 13.52 -26.89 -17.15
CA VAL A 291 13.75 -26.23 -18.44
C VAL A 291 15.00 -25.34 -18.39
N LEU A 292 15.15 -24.54 -17.33
CA LEU A 292 16.33 -23.71 -17.12
C LEU A 292 17.58 -24.58 -16.91
N GLY A 293 17.50 -25.66 -16.14
CA GLY A 293 18.60 -26.60 -15.95
C GLY A 293 19.07 -27.23 -17.26
N ILE A 294 18.15 -27.65 -18.13
CA ILE A 294 18.46 -28.16 -19.47
C ILE A 294 19.06 -27.05 -20.34
N TYR A 295 18.51 -25.84 -20.29
CA TYR A 295 19.04 -24.70 -21.03
C TYR A 295 20.48 -24.36 -20.62
N PHE A 296 20.77 -24.32 -19.32
CA PHE A 296 22.12 -24.06 -18.80
C PHE A 296 23.08 -25.21 -19.11
N TRP A 297 22.64 -26.47 -18.99
CA TRP A 297 23.45 -27.62 -19.40
C TRP A 297 23.80 -27.54 -20.89
N LYS A 298 22.84 -27.15 -21.74
CA LYS A 298 23.08 -26.95 -23.17
C LYS A 298 24.01 -25.77 -23.45
N ARG A 299 23.91 -24.69 -22.68
CA ARG A 299 24.76 -23.49 -22.81
C ARG A 299 26.23 -23.73 -22.40
N GLU A 300 26.51 -24.72 -21.56
CA GLU A 300 27.89 -25.12 -21.20
C GLU A 300 28.65 -25.76 -22.38
N GLN A 301 27.95 -26.17 -23.45
CA GLN A 301 28.59 -26.56 -24.70
C GLN A 301 28.93 -25.31 -25.52
N VAL A 302 29.92 -24.53 -25.08
CA VAL A 302 30.55 -23.52 -25.95
C VAL A 302 31.27 -24.28 -27.06
N GLU A 303 30.61 -24.42 -28.22
CA GLU A 303 31.25 -24.84 -29.46
C GLU A 303 32.20 -23.72 -29.91
N LEU A 304 33.47 -24.05 -30.13
CA LEU A 304 34.39 -23.08 -30.71
C LEU A 304 33.91 -22.74 -32.13
N PRO A 305 33.93 -21.46 -32.54
CA PRO A 305 33.75 -21.11 -33.94
C PRO A 305 34.68 -21.96 -34.82
N PRO A 306 34.20 -22.45 -35.99
CA PRO A 306 34.95 -23.38 -36.82
C PRO A 306 36.31 -22.81 -37.26
N GLU A 307 36.37 -21.50 -37.52
CA GLU A 307 37.60 -20.78 -37.87
C GLU A 307 38.63 -20.84 -36.73
N THR A 308 38.20 -20.60 -35.50
CA THR A 308 39.05 -20.67 -34.31
C THR A 308 39.57 -22.07 -34.07
N SER A 309 38.73 -23.09 -34.27
CA SER A 309 39.13 -24.50 -34.17
C SER A 309 40.23 -24.85 -35.18
N GLN A 310 40.12 -24.34 -36.41
CA GLN A 310 41.12 -24.56 -37.46
C GLN A 310 42.46 -23.86 -37.15
N GLN A 311 42.44 -22.62 -36.68
CA GLN A 311 43.65 -21.90 -36.26
C GLN A 311 44.36 -22.61 -35.11
N LEU A 312 43.60 -23.10 -34.13
CA LEU A 312 44.16 -23.84 -32.99
C LEU A 312 44.79 -25.17 -33.43
N ARG A 313 44.19 -25.88 -34.40
CA ARG A 313 44.78 -27.11 -34.99
C ARG A 313 46.11 -26.81 -35.67
N ALA A 314 46.16 -25.78 -36.51
CA ALA A 314 47.38 -25.39 -37.22
C ALA A 314 48.50 -25.02 -36.24
N TYR A 315 48.18 -24.23 -35.21
CA TYR A 315 49.12 -23.86 -34.17
C TYR A 315 49.68 -25.07 -33.40
N PHE A 316 48.80 -26.01 -33.01
CA PHE A 316 49.22 -27.24 -32.32
C PHE A 316 50.15 -28.09 -33.18
N GLN A 317 49.82 -28.26 -34.47
CA GLN A 317 50.63 -29.04 -35.40
C GLN A 317 52.02 -28.41 -35.63
N SER A 318 52.08 -27.09 -35.85
CA SER A 318 53.36 -26.36 -35.97
C SER A 318 54.21 -26.50 -34.70
N SER A 319 53.61 -26.31 -33.53
CA SER A 319 54.33 -26.38 -32.26
C SER A 319 54.85 -27.79 -31.94
N LEU A 320 54.14 -28.84 -32.37
CA LEU A 320 54.62 -30.22 -32.25
C LEU A 320 55.79 -30.51 -33.19
N GLN A 321 55.79 -29.95 -34.41
CA GLN A 321 56.91 -30.07 -35.34
C GLN A 321 58.16 -29.35 -34.82
N GLU A 322 57.99 -28.26 -34.07
CA GLU A 322 59.07 -27.56 -33.36
C GLU A 322 59.59 -28.33 -32.12
N GLY A 323 59.05 -29.51 -31.81
CA GLY A 323 59.49 -30.35 -30.69
C GLY A 323 58.97 -29.90 -29.32
N LYS A 324 58.00 -28.98 -29.26
CA LYS A 324 57.41 -28.54 -27.98
C LYS A 324 56.54 -29.64 -27.39
N SER A 325 56.64 -29.83 -26.06
CA SER A 325 55.79 -30.81 -25.38
C SER A 325 54.33 -30.34 -25.36
N LYS A 326 53.36 -31.27 -25.42
CA LYS A 326 51.92 -30.94 -25.34
C LYS A 326 51.58 -30.07 -24.12
N LYS A 327 52.28 -30.29 -22.99
CA LYS A 327 52.07 -29.53 -21.75
C LYS A 327 52.51 -28.07 -21.90
N ASP A 328 53.59 -27.83 -22.62
CA ASP A 328 54.11 -26.47 -22.84
C ASP A 328 53.21 -25.69 -23.81
N ILE A 329 52.71 -26.35 -24.86
CA ILE A 329 51.73 -25.77 -25.80
C ILE A 329 50.47 -25.34 -25.05
N VAL A 330 49.93 -26.21 -24.17
CA VAL A 330 48.76 -25.89 -23.35
C VAL A 330 49.04 -24.74 -22.39
N ASN A 331 50.21 -24.73 -21.75
CA ASN A 331 50.57 -23.66 -20.82
C ASN A 331 50.69 -22.32 -21.53
N HIS A 332 51.32 -22.27 -22.71
CA HIS A 332 51.44 -21.06 -23.51
C HIS A 332 50.06 -20.54 -23.94
N LEU A 333 49.19 -21.41 -24.46
CA LEU A 333 47.84 -21.02 -24.85
C LEU A 333 47.02 -20.46 -23.68
N VAL A 334 47.13 -21.07 -22.50
CA VAL A 334 46.36 -20.64 -21.31
C VAL A 334 46.93 -19.38 -20.66
N LYS A 335 48.27 -19.29 -20.52
CA LYS A 335 48.92 -18.17 -19.81
C LYS A 335 49.17 -16.97 -20.69
N ASP A 336 49.65 -17.18 -21.91
CA ASP A 336 50.18 -16.10 -22.74
C ASP A 336 49.11 -15.61 -23.75
N ALA A 337 48.36 -16.54 -24.34
CA ALA A 337 47.28 -16.21 -25.28
C ALA A 337 45.90 -16.08 -24.60
N GLY A 338 45.81 -16.25 -23.28
CA GLY A 338 44.59 -16.01 -22.49
C GLY A 338 43.45 -17.02 -22.68
N TRP A 339 43.72 -18.20 -23.24
CA TRP A 339 42.67 -19.20 -23.51
C TRP A 339 42.16 -19.87 -22.23
N LYS A 340 40.84 -20.12 -22.16
CA LYS A 340 40.26 -20.91 -21.06
C LYS A 340 40.80 -22.35 -21.10
N LYS A 341 41.40 -22.79 -19.98
CA LYS A 341 41.98 -24.14 -19.83
C LYS A 341 40.99 -25.28 -20.12
N SER A 342 39.72 -25.11 -19.80
CA SER A 342 38.67 -26.09 -20.11
C SER A 342 38.46 -26.25 -21.62
N LEU A 343 38.51 -25.15 -22.37
CA LEU A 343 38.34 -25.10 -23.81
C LEU A 343 39.51 -25.81 -24.53
N VAL A 344 40.75 -25.49 -24.14
CA VAL A 344 41.96 -26.12 -24.70
C VAL A 344 41.97 -27.63 -24.41
N LYS A 345 41.61 -28.05 -23.20
CA LYS A 345 41.50 -29.48 -22.83
C LYS A 345 40.43 -30.21 -23.64
N LYS A 346 39.25 -29.59 -23.82
CA LYS A 346 38.16 -30.16 -24.61
C LYS A 346 38.59 -30.35 -26.06
N PHE A 347 39.20 -29.32 -26.65
CA PHE A 347 39.76 -29.36 -28.00
C PHE A 347 40.81 -30.49 -28.16
N MET A 348 41.74 -30.63 -27.21
CA MET A 348 42.73 -31.73 -27.27
C MET A 348 42.07 -33.11 -27.21
N LYS A 349 41.04 -33.28 -26.36
CA LYS A 349 40.30 -34.54 -26.22
C LYS A 349 39.55 -34.91 -27.51
N GLU A 350 38.90 -33.94 -28.15
CA GLU A 350 38.13 -34.15 -29.40
C GLU A 350 39.03 -34.48 -30.59
N ASN A 351 40.23 -33.88 -30.65
CA ASN A 351 41.16 -34.06 -31.76
C ASN A 351 42.21 -35.15 -31.52
N LYS A 352 42.12 -35.88 -30.39
CA LYS A 352 43.04 -36.97 -30.00
C LYS A 352 44.53 -36.55 -30.00
N PHE A 353 44.80 -35.31 -29.57
CA PHE A 353 46.15 -34.74 -29.62
C PHE A 353 47.12 -35.27 -28.58
#